data_AF-A0A917QGQ5-F1
#
_entry.id   AF-A0A917QGQ5-F1
#
_cell.length_a   1.000
_cell.length_b   1.000
_cell.length_c   1.000
_cell.angle_alpha   90.00
_cell.angle_beta   90.00
_cell.angle_gamma   90.00
#
_symmetry.space_group_name_H-M   'P 1'
#
loop_
_entity.id
_entity.type
_entity.pdbx_description
1 polymer ?
#
loop_
_entity_poly.entity_id
_entity_poly.type
_entity_poly.pdbx_seq_one_letter_code
_entity_poly.pdbx_strand_id
1 'polypeptide(L)' 'MRIRVKDVLELLAAGDSEDAILEDYPYLGREDIRACLTFAAALTDQERL' A
#
# COMPACT_ATOMS: atom_id res chain seq x y z
N MET A 1 -6.21 2.36 -14.76
CA MET A 1 -5.92 3.42 -13.75
C MET A 1 -4.72 3.01 -12.93
N ARG A 2 -4.00 3.94 -12.29
CA ARG A 2 -2.79 3.65 -11.50
C ARG A 2 -2.87 4.43 -10.19
N ILE A 3 -2.75 3.73 -9.07
CA ILE A 3 -2.50 4.31 -7.75
C ILE A 3 -1.00 4.17 -7.44
N ARG A 4 -0.41 5.12 -6.71
CA ARG A 4 0.99 5.01 -6.28
C ARG A 4 1.05 4.26 -4.96
N VAL A 5 2.17 3.60 -4.69
CA VAL A 5 2.44 2.95 -3.39
C VAL A 5 2.23 3.92 -2.23
N LYS A 6 2.70 5.17 -2.37
CA LYS A 6 2.51 6.22 -1.36
C LYS A 6 1.03 6.45 -1.02
N ASP A 7 0.17 6.50 -2.03
CA ASP A 7 -1.26 6.76 -1.82
C ASP A 7 -1.91 5.60 -1.05
N VAL A 8 -1.56 4.34 -1.38
CA VAL A 8 -2.04 3.15 -0.64
C VAL A 8 -1.60 3.22 0.83
N LEU A 9 -0.35 3.60 1.09
CA LEU A 9 0.16 3.73 2.46
C LEU A 9 -0.50 4.87 3.23
N GLU A 10 -0.82 5.99 2.57
CA GLU A 10 -1.53 7.13 3.19
C GLU A 10 -2.96 6.74 3.61
N LEU A 11 -3.68 5.96 2.79
CA LEU A 11 -5.01 5.43 3.14
C LEU A 11 -4.94 4.49 4.35
N LEU A 12 -4.01 3.52 4.32
CA LEU A 12 -3.80 2.61 5.44
C LEU A 12 -3.42 3.37 6.74
N ALA A 13 -2.58 4.40 6.62
CA ALA A 13 -2.20 5.24 7.76
C ALA A 13 -3.35 6.11 8.28
N ALA A 14 -4.31 6.48 7.41
CA ALA A 14 -5.54 7.17 7.80
C ALA A 14 -6.55 6.25 8.50
N GLY A 15 -6.32 4.94 8.50
CA GLY A 15 -7.16 3.94 9.16
C GLY A 15 -8.14 3.22 8.23
N ASP A 16 -8.05 3.44 6.91
CA ASP A 16 -8.82 2.67 5.95
C ASP A 16 -8.44 1.19 6.00
N SER A 17 -9.47 0.34 5.97
CA SER A 17 -9.29 -1.11 5.93
C SER A 17 -8.91 -1.56 4.53
N GLU A 18 -8.14 -2.64 4.42
CA GLU A 18 -7.78 -3.22 3.11
C GLU A 18 -9.02 -3.50 2.25
N ASP A 19 -10.12 -3.97 2.84
CA ASP A 19 -11.36 -4.24 2.11
C ASP A 19 -11.95 -2.97 1.49
N ALA A 20 -12.05 -1.89 2.26
CA ALA A 20 -12.55 -0.60 1.79
C ALA A 20 -11.67 -0.04 0.64
N ILE A 21 -10.35 -0.19 0.75
CA ILE A 21 -9.41 0.20 -0.32
C ILE A 21 -9.66 -0.64 -1.58
N LEU A 22 -9.92 -1.95 -1.45
CA LEU A 22 -10.21 -2.82 -2.60
C LEU A 22 -11.58 -2.51 -3.24
N GLU A 23 -12.56 -2.07 -2.46
CA GLU A 23 -13.86 -1.60 -2.95
C GLU A 23 -13.72 -0.30 -3.78
N ASP A 24 -12.96 0.67 -3.27
CA ASP A 24 -12.72 1.96 -3.95
C ASP A 24 -11.77 1.82 -5.16
N TYR A 25 -10.87 0.83 -5.11
CA TYR A 25 -9.90 0.54 -6.15
C TYR A 25 -10.03 -0.91 -6.64
N PRO A 26 -11.07 -1.25 -7.43
CA PRO A 26 -11.40 -2.63 -7.83
C PRO A 26 -10.38 -3.27 -8.78
N TYR A 27 -9.41 -2.49 -9.27
CA TYR A 27 -8.27 -2.98 -10.06
C TYR A 27 -7.08 -3.39 -9.19
N LEU A 28 -7.16 -3.18 -7.87
CA LEU A 28 -6.16 -3.55 -6.90
C LEU A 28 -6.49 -4.93 -6.34
N GLY A 29 -5.49 -5.80 -6.20
CA GLY A 29 -5.59 -7.04 -5.47
C GLY A 29 -5.06 -6.90 -4.04
N ARG A 30 -5.46 -7.82 -3.15
CA ARG A 30 -4.91 -7.89 -1.80
C ARG A 30 -3.38 -8.16 -1.82
N GLU A 31 -2.88 -8.82 -2.87
CA GLU A 31 -1.46 -9.01 -3.12
C GLU A 31 -0.71 -7.70 -3.44
N ASP A 32 -1.35 -6.75 -4.13
CA ASP A 32 -0.75 -5.46 -4.43
C ASP A 32 -0.57 -4.63 -3.14
N ILE A 33 -1.54 -4.68 -2.22
CA ILE A 33 -1.43 -4.03 -0.90
C ILE A 33 -0.25 -4.61 -0.13
N ARG A 34 -0.12 -5.95 -0.10
CA ARG A 34 1.03 -6.62 0.54
C ARG A 34 2.36 -6.27 -0.11
N ALA A 35 2.39 -6.15 -1.45
CA ALA A 35 3.57 -5.70 -2.18
C ALA A 35 3.95 -4.26 -1.81
N CYS A 36 2.96 -3.36 -1.66
CA CYS A 36 3.17 -1.99 -1.20
C CYS A 36 3.79 -1.94 0.21
N LEU A 37 3.26 -2.73 1.14
CA LEU A 37 3.78 -2.83 2.51
C LEU A 37 5.20 -3.41 2.54
N THR A 38 5.46 -4.46 1.75
CA THR A 38 6.79 -5.07 1.65
C THR A 38 7.82 -4.09 1.09
N PHE A 39 7.44 -3.36 0.03
CA PHE A 39 8.27 -2.31 -0.55
C PHE A 39 8.56 -1.18 0.46
N ALA A 40 7.55 -0.74 1.20
CA ALA A 40 7.72 0.26 2.26
C ALA A 40 8.67 -0.21 3.36
N ALA A 41 8.52 -1.45 3.83
CA ALA A 41 9.40 -2.05 4.83
C ALA A 41 10.86 -2.10 4.35
N ALA A 42 11.07 -2.56 3.11
CA ALA A 42 12.40 -2.62 2.50
C ALA A 42 13.06 -1.24 2.36
N LEU A 43 12.27 -0.18 2.07
CA LEU A 43 12.79 1.19 2.02
C LEU A 43 13.29 1.68 3.39
N THR A 44 12.56 1.38 4.46
CA THR A 44 13.01 1.71 5.83
C THR A 44 14.24 0.93 6.27
N ASP A 45 14.42 -0.31 5.80
CA ASP A 45 15.62 -1.11 6.10
C ASP A 45 16.86 -0.61 5.33
N GLN A 46 16.67 0.11 4.22
CA GLN A 46 17.75 0.66 3.40
C GLN A 46 18.40 1.92 4.00
N GLU A 47 17.88 2.47 5.10
CA GLU A 47 18.49 3.55 5.91
C GLU A 47 19.73 3.06 6.74
N ARG A 48 20.30 1.91 6.39
CA ARG A 48 21.47 1.31 7.07
C ARG A 48 22.58 0.89 6.09
N LEU A 49 22.96 1.78 5.17
CA LEU A 49 24.24 1.73 4.45
C LEU A 49 24.86 3.12 4.32
#